data_AF-G3JEJ0-F1
#
_entry.id   AF-G3JEJ0-F1
#
_cell.length_a   1.000
_cell.length_b   1.000
_cell.length_c   1.000
_cell.angle_alpha   90.00
_cell.angle_beta   90.00
_cell.angle_gamma   90.00
#
_symmetry.space_group_name_H-M   'P 1'
#
loop_
_entity.id
_entity.type
_entity.pdbx_description
1 polymer ?
#
loop_
_entity_poly.entity_id
_entity_poly.type
_entity_poly.pdbx_seq_one_letter_code
_entity_poly.pdbx_strand_id
1 'polypeptide(L)'
;MVFTEITVSPSAPMPKGYKLLRKGYAFMTALCRRKTTEAGKTLYVVRAGSRILGLRAPRHIINEVYEEERQTRATRRAVVTARDETTRSAFETALRNKYPGMPSADVDRVLQRALKKHSGRVGRTSKLDMEDKVRLAVVAHVRHMHTAYDGLFADKTSREDARKAVYDSVQEILVRWEKG
;
A
#
# COMPACT_ATOMS: atom_id res chain seq x y z
N MET A 1 8.04 16.22 -31.19
CA MET A 1 8.41 17.31 -30.24
C MET A 1 9.04 16.68 -29.01
N VAL A 2 10.17 17.20 -28.55
CA VAL A 2 10.88 16.67 -27.37
C VAL A 2 10.14 17.13 -26.12
N PHE A 3 9.59 16.17 -25.38
CA PHE A 3 8.99 16.41 -24.07
C PHE A 3 10.03 17.05 -23.14
N THR A 4 9.73 18.22 -22.59
CA THR A 4 10.62 18.96 -21.67
C THR A 4 10.01 19.00 -20.28
N GLU A 5 10.60 18.22 -19.37
CA GLU A 5 10.34 18.28 -17.95
C GLU A 5 11.50 18.99 -17.24
N ILE A 6 11.20 20.11 -16.57
CA ILE A 6 12.20 20.97 -15.94
C ILE A 6 11.97 20.97 -14.43
N THR A 7 13.02 20.75 -13.65
CA THR A 7 12.94 20.90 -12.19
C THR A 7 13.18 22.35 -11.79
N VAL A 8 12.33 22.90 -10.93
CA VAL A 8 12.42 24.29 -10.46
C VAL A 8 12.26 24.37 -8.94
N SER A 9 12.86 25.40 -8.34
CA SER A 9 12.63 25.74 -6.93
C SER A 9 11.21 26.30 -6.74
N PRO A 10 10.69 26.36 -5.50
CA PRO A 10 9.38 26.94 -5.22
C PRO A 10 9.40 28.46 -5.43
N SER A 11 10.55 29.10 -5.22
CA SER A 11 10.78 30.54 -5.42
C SER A 11 10.91 30.95 -6.89
N ALA A 12 11.16 30.00 -7.80
CA ALA A 12 11.21 30.30 -9.23
C ALA A 12 9.89 30.94 -9.71
N PRO A 13 9.93 32.00 -10.53
CA PRO A 13 8.73 32.64 -11.06
C PRO A 13 7.76 31.66 -11.72
N MET A 14 6.45 31.89 -11.54
CA MET A 14 5.43 31.10 -12.22
C MET A 14 5.33 31.54 -13.69
N PRO A 15 5.49 30.63 -14.67
CA PRO A 15 5.26 30.99 -16.08
C PRO A 15 3.85 31.54 -16.31
N LYS A 16 3.72 32.49 -17.24
CA LYS A 16 2.42 33.10 -17.56
C LYS A 16 1.42 32.04 -17.99
N GLY A 17 0.22 32.06 -17.40
CA GLY A 17 -0.84 31.10 -17.70
C GLY A 17 -0.67 29.71 -17.06
N TYR A 18 0.33 29.50 -16.22
CA TYR A 18 0.51 28.25 -15.47
C TYR A 18 -0.15 28.34 -14.09
N LYS A 19 -0.39 27.18 -13.49
CA LYS A 19 -0.87 27.01 -12.11
C LYS A 19 -0.12 25.85 -11.46
N LEU A 20 -0.09 25.82 -10.13
CA LEU A 20 0.47 24.72 -9.37
C LEU A 20 -0.61 23.66 -9.09
N LEU A 21 -0.36 22.43 -9.53
CA LEU A 21 -1.01 21.23 -9.04
C LEU A 21 -0.19 20.69 -7.86
N ARG A 22 -0.71 20.78 -6.63
CA ARG A 22 -0.03 20.28 -5.42
C ARG A 22 0.12 18.76 -5.48
N LYS A 23 1.24 18.25 -4.96
CA LYS A 23 1.42 16.82 -4.71
C LYS A 23 0.36 16.33 -3.72
N GLY A 24 -0.24 15.18 -4.00
CA GLY A 24 -1.17 14.54 -3.07
C GLY A 24 -1.84 13.32 -3.67
N TYR A 25 -2.32 13.44 -4.92
CA TYR A 25 -2.98 12.33 -5.60
C TYR A 25 -2.19 11.86 -6.83
N ALA A 26 -1.74 10.61 -6.78
CA ALA A 26 -0.89 10.02 -7.82
C ALA A 26 -1.57 10.04 -9.19
N PHE A 27 -2.87 9.75 -9.24
CA PHE A 27 -3.67 9.80 -10.46
C PHE A 27 -3.60 11.18 -11.12
N MET A 28 -3.93 12.26 -10.40
CA MET A 28 -3.89 13.62 -10.93
C MET A 28 -2.48 14.04 -11.38
N THR A 29 -1.45 13.59 -10.67
CA THR A 29 -0.05 13.88 -11.02
C THR A 29 0.33 13.22 -12.35
N ALA A 30 -0.04 11.96 -12.54
CA ALA A 30 0.18 11.22 -13.78
C ALA A 30 -0.66 11.80 -14.94
N LEU A 31 -1.93 12.13 -14.67
CA LEU A 31 -2.83 12.76 -15.63
C LEU A 31 -2.28 14.11 -16.11
N CYS A 32 -1.82 14.95 -15.19
CA CYS A 32 -1.24 16.26 -15.50
C CYS A 32 0.02 16.11 -16.35
N ARG A 33 0.91 15.17 -16.03
CA ARG A 33 2.10 14.85 -16.84
C ARG A 33 1.68 14.51 -18.27
N ARG A 34 0.82 13.50 -18.41
CA ARG A 34 0.34 13.01 -19.70
C ARG A 34 -0.29 14.10 -20.56
N LYS A 35 -1.29 14.84 -20.04
CA LYS A 35 -1.96 15.92 -20.79
C LYS A 35 -1.01 17.06 -21.17
N THR A 36 -0.05 17.39 -20.30
CA THR A 36 0.96 18.44 -20.61
C THR A 36 1.90 17.98 -21.73
N THR A 37 2.30 16.71 -21.72
CA THR A 37 3.08 16.09 -22.79
C THR A 37 2.31 16.06 -24.11
N GLU A 38 1.05 15.59 -24.11
CA GLU A 38 0.17 15.53 -25.28
C GLU A 38 -0.05 16.92 -25.90
N ALA A 39 -0.17 17.96 -25.07
CA ALA A 39 -0.32 19.35 -25.51
C ALA A 39 1.00 19.99 -26.01
N GLY A 40 2.13 19.27 -25.97
CA GLY A 40 3.45 19.79 -26.35
C GLY A 40 3.92 20.96 -25.47
N LYS A 41 3.48 21.01 -24.21
CA LYS A 41 3.81 22.09 -23.27
C LYS A 41 4.93 21.64 -22.32
N THR A 42 5.70 22.61 -21.82
CA THR A 42 6.71 22.35 -20.80
C THR A 42 6.06 22.02 -19.46
N LEU A 43 6.54 20.99 -18.79
CA LEU A 43 6.10 20.64 -17.44
C LEU A 43 7.18 21.04 -16.44
N TYR A 44 6.81 21.72 -15.36
CA TYR A 44 7.77 22.04 -14.30
C TYR A 44 7.52 21.23 -13.03
N VAL A 45 8.52 20.49 -12.56
CA VAL A 45 8.48 19.81 -11.27
C VAL A 45 9.00 20.75 -10.20
N VAL A 46 8.14 21.08 -9.24
CA VAL A 46 8.52 21.98 -8.15
C VAL A 46 9.13 21.16 -7.01
N ARG A 47 10.39 21.44 -6.66
CA ARG A 47 11.10 20.77 -5.57
C ARG A 47 11.57 21.78 -4.51
N ALA A 48 11.42 21.42 -3.24
CA ALA A 48 12.04 22.08 -2.10
C ALA A 48 13.04 21.08 -1.46
N GLY A 49 14.32 21.22 -1.78
CA GLY A 49 15.33 20.21 -1.44
C GLY A 49 14.97 18.85 -2.03
N SER A 50 14.91 17.81 -1.19
CA SER A 50 14.53 16.44 -1.58
C SER A 50 13.02 16.27 -1.80
N ARG A 51 12.18 17.21 -1.34
CA ARG A 51 10.71 17.10 -1.39
C ARG A 51 10.13 17.66 -2.68
N ILE A 52 9.38 16.82 -3.41
CA ILE A 52 8.52 17.29 -4.52
C ILE A 52 7.26 17.94 -3.93
N LEU A 53 6.99 19.20 -4.29
CA LEU A 53 5.81 19.96 -3.86
C LEU A 53 4.63 19.80 -4.82
N GLY A 54 4.89 19.57 -6.11
CA GLY A 54 3.84 19.49 -7.12
C GLY A 54 4.36 19.71 -8.53
N LEU A 55 3.42 19.92 -9.45
CA LEU A 55 3.68 20.18 -10.87
C LEU A 55 3.14 21.56 -11.25
N ARG A 56 3.88 22.34 -12.03
CA ARG A 56 3.33 23.51 -12.72
C ARG A 56 3.06 23.14 -14.17
N ALA A 57 1.82 23.36 -14.58
CA ALA A 57 1.33 23.13 -15.93
C ALA A 57 0.38 24.27 -16.32
N PRO A 58 0.05 24.43 -17.62
CA PRO A 58 -0.95 25.40 -18.07
C PRO A 58 -2.27 25.28 -17.30
N ARG A 59 -2.90 26.42 -17.01
CA ARG A 59 -4.14 26.51 -16.22
C ARG A 59 -5.27 25.65 -16.77
N HIS A 60 -5.47 25.65 -18.09
CA HIS A 60 -6.52 24.84 -18.72
C HIS A 60 -6.30 23.34 -18.50
N ILE A 61 -5.06 22.85 -18.63
CA ILE A 61 -4.70 21.44 -18.36
C ILE A 61 -4.97 21.09 -16.89
N ILE A 62 -4.61 21.96 -15.96
CA ILE A 62 -4.90 21.70 -14.53
C ILE A 62 -6.40 21.66 -14.28
N ASN A 63 -7.19 22.53 -14.90
CA ASN A 63 -8.65 22.50 -14.77
C ASN A 63 -9.24 21.21 -15.35
N GLU A 64 -8.79 20.75 -16.52
CA GLU A 64 -9.17 19.45 -17.09
C GLU A 64 -8.80 18.28 -16.16
N VAL A 65 -7.62 18.31 -15.54
CA VAL A 65 -7.18 17.29 -14.57
C VAL A 65 -8.15 17.20 -13.39
N TYR A 66 -8.58 18.35 -12.84
CA TYR A 66 -9.54 18.38 -11.75
C TYR A 66 -10.92 17.89 -12.19
N GLU A 67 -11.35 18.22 -13.40
CA GLU A 67 -12.65 17.83 -13.92
C GLU A 67 -12.71 16.33 -14.23
N GLU A 68 -11.70 15.78 -14.90
CA GLU A 68 -11.60 14.35 -15.15
C GLU A 68 -11.51 13.54 -13.83
N GLU A 69 -10.77 14.04 -12.84
CA GLU A 69 -10.79 13.43 -11.51
C GLU A 69 -12.18 13.45 -10.88
N ARG A 70 -12.90 14.58 -10.94
CA ARG A 70 -14.26 14.66 -10.40
C ARG A 70 -15.18 13.64 -11.06
N GLN A 71 -15.12 13.53 -12.38
CA GLN A 71 -15.97 12.64 -13.18
C GLN A 71 -15.66 11.17 -12.95
N THR A 72 -14.37 10.82 -12.84
CA THR A 72 -13.94 9.41 -12.77
C THR A 72 -13.73 8.90 -11.35
N ARG A 73 -13.80 9.76 -10.33
CA ARG A 73 -13.57 9.39 -8.92
C ARG A 73 -14.40 8.21 -8.46
N ALA A 74 -15.70 8.22 -8.74
CA ALA A 74 -16.61 7.17 -8.31
C ALA A 74 -16.23 5.81 -8.93
N THR A 75 -16.06 5.77 -10.24
CA THR A 75 -15.64 4.57 -10.98
C THR A 75 -14.27 4.06 -10.52
N ARG A 76 -13.29 4.95 -10.35
CA ARG A 76 -11.95 4.57 -9.85
C ARG A 76 -12.02 3.98 -8.43
N ARG A 77 -12.83 4.56 -7.55
CA ARG A 77 -13.07 4.02 -6.20
C ARG A 77 -13.73 2.65 -6.24
N ALA A 78 -14.71 2.46 -7.11
CA ALA A 78 -15.37 1.18 -7.30
C ALA A 78 -14.38 0.09 -7.76
N VAL A 79 -13.54 0.40 -8.76
CA VAL A 79 -12.51 -0.53 -9.25
C VAL A 79 -11.50 -0.90 -8.16
N VAL A 80 -11.04 0.08 -7.37
CA VAL A 80 -10.14 -0.20 -6.25
C VAL A 80 -10.81 -1.09 -5.20
N THR A 81 -12.07 -0.81 -4.88
CA THR A 81 -12.84 -1.57 -3.89
C THR A 81 -13.05 -3.02 -4.35
N ALA A 82 -13.50 -3.22 -5.58
CA ALA A 82 -13.67 -4.56 -6.16
C ALA A 82 -12.35 -5.35 -6.15
N ARG A 83 -11.23 -4.72 -6.51
CA ARG A 83 -9.90 -5.37 -6.45
C ARG A 83 -9.49 -5.73 -5.02
N ASP A 84 -9.81 -4.89 -4.04
CA ASP A 84 -9.52 -5.18 -2.64
C ASP A 84 -10.37 -6.32 -2.10
N GLU A 85 -11.64 -6.39 -2.49
CA GLU A 85 -12.53 -7.52 -2.17
C GLU A 85 -12.03 -8.82 -2.80
N THR A 86 -11.65 -8.81 -4.08
CA THR A 86 -11.03 -9.96 -4.74
C THR A 86 -9.75 -10.41 -4.01
N THR A 87 -8.90 -9.45 -3.62
CA THR A 87 -7.66 -9.75 -2.88
C THR A 87 -7.97 -10.36 -1.52
N ARG A 88 -8.97 -9.82 -0.81
CA ARG A 88 -9.41 -10.32 0.50
C ARG A 88 -9.96 -11.73 0.38
N SER A 89 -10.87 -11.96 -0.57
CA SER A 89 -11.49 -13.26 -0.83
C SER A 89 -10.44 -14.31 -1.18
N ALA A 90 -9.52 -14.01 -2.10
CA ALA A 90 -8.45 -14.93 -2.47
C ALA A 90 -7.54 -15.28 -1.28
N PHE A 91 -7.21 -14.29 -0.43
CA PHE A 91 -6.40 -14.53 0.77
C PHE A 91 -7.16 -15.37 1.81
N GLU A 92 -8.44 -15.08 2.03
CA GLU A 92 -9.28 -15.83 2.97
C GLU A 92 -9.44 -17.28 2.53
N THR A 93 -9.73 -17.52 1.25
CA THR A 93 -9.82 -18.88 0.69
C THR A 93 -8.52 -19.65 0.90
N ALA A 94 -7.37 -19.05 0.55
CA ALA A 94 -6.07 -19.69 0.75
C ALA A 94 -5.77 -19.96 2.24
N LEU A 95 -6.17 -19.04 3.12
CA LEU A 95 -6.03 -19.19 4.56
C LEU A 95 -6.89 -20.34 5.10
N ARG A 96 -8.18 -20.39 4.76
CA ARG A 96 -9.09 -21.45 5.21
C ARG A 96 -8.73 -22.83 4.64
N ASN A 97 -8.19 -22.87 3.43
CA ASN A 97 -7.69 -24.11 2.85
C ASN A 97 -6.44 -24.62 3.57
N LYS A 98 -5.52 -23.73 3.96
CA LYS A 98 -4.28 -24.11 4.64
C LYS A 98 -4.50 -24.40 6.14
N TYR A 99 -5.37 -23.65 6.79
CA TYR A 99 -5.62 -23.71 8.23
C TYR A 99 -7.12 -23.91 8.53
N PRO A 100 -7.70 -25.07 8.18
CA PRO A 100 -9.14 -25.33 8.35
C PRO A 100 -9.62 -25.28 9.81
N GLY A 101 -8.75 -25.59 10.78
CA GLY A 101 -9.06 -25.56 12.21
C GLY A 101 -8.88 -24.18 12.87
N MET A 102 -8.55 -23.14 12.10
CA MET A 102 -8.35 -21.79 12.63
C MET A 102 -9.67 -21.12 13.02
N PRO A 103 -9.82 -20.60 14.26
CA PRO A 103 -11.04 -19.91 14.68
C PRO A 103 -11.36 -18.71 13.80
N SER A 104 -12.64 -18.51 13.46
CA SER A 104 -13.08 -17.41 12.58
C SER A 104 -12.64 -16.02 13.07
N ALA A 105 -12.63 -15.79 14.39
CA ALA A 105 -12.14 -14.54 14.96
C ALA A 105 -10.64 -14.29 14.69
N ASP A 106 -9.83 -15.35 14.63
CA ASP A 106 -8.42 -15.28 14.27
C ASP A 106 -8.23 -15.08 12.77
N VAL A 107 -9.03 -15.75 11.93
CA VAL A 107 -9.06 -15.52 10.47
C VAL A 107 -9.29 -14.04 10.17
N ASP A 108 -10.29 -13.43 10.79
CA ASP A 108 -10.62 -12.02 10.58
C ASP A 108 -9.50 -11.08 11.00
N ARG A 109 -8.86 -11.34 12.14
CA ARG A 109 -7.70 -10.57 12.62
C ARG A 109 -6.52 -10.67 11.67
N VAL A 110 -6.24 -11.87 11.15
CA VAL A 110 -5.20 -12.08 10.13
C VAL A 110 -5.52 -11.29 8.87
N LEU A 111 -6.73 -11.41 8.33
CA LEU A 111 -7.14 -10.69 7.12
C LEU A 111 -7.02 -9.17 7.30
N GLN A 112 -7.55 -8.64 8.41
CA GLN A 112 -7.50 -7.21 8.71
C GLN A 112 -6.06 -6.70 8.81
N ARG A 113 -5.19 -7.43 9.51
CA ARG A 113 -3.79 -7.03 9.68
C ARG A 113 -3.00 -7.22 8.38
N ALA A 114 -2.98 -8.41 7.81
CA ALA A 114 -2.15 -8.75 6.64
C ALA A 114 -2.47 -7.89 5.42
N LEU A 115 -3.74 -7.54 5.21
CA LEU A 115 -4.20 -6.76 4.05
C LEU A 115 -4.30 -5.25 4.31
N LYS A 116 -3.80 -4.76 5.45
CA LYS A 116 -3.81 -3.31 5.75
C LYS A 116 -3.00 -2.53 4.71
N LYS A 117 -3.66 -1.62 4.00
CA LYS A 117 -3.06 -0.76 2.97
C LYS A 117 -1.94 0.12 3.52
N HIS A 118 -0.98 0.44 2.66
CA HIS A 118 0.15 1.35 2.93
C HIS A 118 1.00 0.98 4.16
N SER A 119 1.07 -0.32 4.48
CA SER A 119 1.63 -0.75 5.75
C SER A 119 2.85 -1.67 5.64
N GLY A 120 3.29 -1.99 4.43
CA GLY A 120 4.44 -2.86 4.17
C GLY A 120 4.23 -4.33 4.55
N ARG A 121 3.01 -4.73 4.94
CA ARG A 121 2.70 -6.09 5.39
C ARG A 121 2.64 -7.09 4.24
N VAL A 122 2.91 -8.36 4.59
CA VAL A 122 3.07 -9.47 3.64
C VAL A 122 1.84 -9.69 2.77
N GLY A 123 0.62 -9.48 3.27
CA GLY A 123 -0.60 -9.84 2.54
C GLY A 123 -0.82 -9.11 1.21
N ARG A 124 -0.15 -7.96 0.99
CA ARG A 124 -0.25 -7.19 -0.27
C ARG A 124 1.06 -7.12 -1.06
N THR A 125 2.09 -7.85 -0.65
CA THR A 125 3.36 -7.89 -1.39
C THR A 125 3.18 -8.62 -2.72
N SER A 126 3.90 -8.18 -3.75
CA SER A 126 4.03 -8.92 -5.02
C SER A 126 5.24 -9.87 -5.03
N LYS A 127 6.06 -9.85 -3.97
CA LYS A 127 7.32 -10.61 -3.91
C LYS A 127 7.15 -12.08 -3.49
N LEU A 128 5.97 -12.45 -3.03
CA LEU A 128 5.66 -13.79 -2.52
C LEU A 128 4.40 -14.30 -3.24
N ASP A 129 4.26 -15.61 -3.32
CA ASP A 129 3.00 -16.24 -3.73
C ASP A 129 1.94 -16.15 -2.62
N MET A 130 0.72 -16.65 -2.86
CA MET A 130 -0.35 -16.57 -1.88
C MET A 130 -0.08 -17.44 -0.65
N GLU A 131 0.49 -18.62 -0.84
CA GLU A 131 0.70 -19.59 0.23
C GLU A 131 1.71 -19.07 1.27
N ASP A 132 2.83 -18.52 0.81
CA ASP A 132 3.83 -17.92 1.69
C ASP A 132 3.29 -16.69 2.42
N LYS A 133 2.46 -15.87 1.77
CA LYS A 133 1.83 -14.73 2.45
C LYS A 133 0.92 -15.19 3.59
N VAL A 134 0.11 -16.21 3.33
CA VAL A 134 -0.79 -16.81 4.32
C VAL A 134 0.02 -17.37 5.48
N ARG A 135 1.01 -18.23 5.19
CA ARG A 135 1.87 -18.84 6.22
C ARG A 135 2.57 -17.79 7.08
N LEU A 136 3.22 -16.80 6.47
CA LEU A 136 3.92 -15.74 7.23
C LEU A 136 2.97 -14.87 8.05
N ALA A 137 1.77 -14.58 7.51
CA ALA A 137 0.77 -13.80 8.22
C ALA A 137 0.22 -14.55 9.44
N VAL A 138 -0.08 -15.85 9.29
CA VAL A 138 -0.58 -16.70 10.38
C VAL A 138 0.50 -16.93 11.42
N VAL A 139 1.74 -17.25 11.04
CA VAL A 139 2.88 -17.35 11.96
C VAL A 139 3.04 -16.07 12.78
N ALA A 140 2.99 -14.91 12.14
CA ALA A 140 3.07 -13.63 12.84
C ALA A 140 1.89 -13.45 13.80
N HIS A 141 0.67 -13.80 13.38
CA HIS A 141 -0.52 -13.69 14.21
C HIS A 141 -0.46 -14.61 15.43
N VAL A 142 -0.15 -15.90 15.27
CA VAL A 142 0.02 -16.86 16.36
C VAL A 142 1.06 -16.35 17.35
N ARG A 143 2.21 -15.93 16.85
CA ARG A 143 3.28 -15.40 17.72
C ARG A 143 2.79 -14.24 18.58
N HIS A 144 2.11 -13.26 18.01
CA HIS A 144 1.69 -12.07 18.77
C HIS A 144 0.42 -12.28 19.62
N MET A 145 -0.49 -13.16 19.21
CA MET A 145 -1.82 -13.27 19.82
C MET A 145 -2.00 -14.49 20.70
N HIS A 146 -1.19 -15.54 20.49
CA HIS A 146 -1.35 -16.84 21.13
C HIS A 146 -0.10 -17.30 21.89
N THR A 147 0.88 -16.42 22.08
CA THR A 147 2.07 -16.72 22.88
C THR A 147 2.46 -15.53 23.75
N ALA A 148 3.38 -15.73 24.69
CA ALA A 148 3.93 -14.67 25.53
C ALA A 148 4.92 -13.73 24.81
N TYR A 149 5.06 -13.81 23.48
CA TYR A 149 6.07 -13.10 22.69
C TYR A 149 6.20 -11.60 23.02
N ASP A 150 5.07 -10.89 23.13
CA ASP A 150 5.07 -9.45 23.39
C ASP A 150 5.57 -9.11 24.80
N GLY A 151 5.48 -10.04 25.76
CA GLY A 151 5.98 -9.89 27.13
C GLY A 151 7.48 -10.14 27.30
N LEU A 152 8.13 -10.84 26.36
CA LEU A 152 9.54 -11.22 26.45
C LEU A 152 10.52 -10.05 26.30
N PHE A 153 10.04 -8.87 25.92
CA PHE A 153 10.90 -7.68 25.73
C PHE A 153 11.21 -6.94 27.03
N ALA A 154 10.56 -7.28 28.15
CA ALA A 154 10.87 -6.71 29.46
C ALA A 154 12.31 -7.05 29.92
N ASP A 155 12.83 -8.21 29.51
CA ASP A 155 14.10 -8.77 29.99
C ASP A 155 15.31 -8.48 29.08
N LYS A 156 15.23 -7.44 28.23
CA LYS A 156 16.26 -7.11 27.21
C LYS A 156 16.57 -8.25 26.23
N THR A 157 15.67 -9.21 26.08
CA THR A 157 15.81 -10.33 25.15
C THR A 157 15.81 -9.82 23.69
N SER A 158 16.71 -10.34 22.86
CA SER A 158 16.73 -9.99 21.45
C SER A 158 15.46 -10.50 20.75
N ARG A 159 15.08 -9.89 19.61
CA ARG A 159 13.92 -10.38 18.83
C ARG A 159 14.09 -11.80 18.35
N GLU A 160 15.32 -12.23 18.12
CA GLU A 160 15.63 -13.58 17.66
C GLU A 160 15.42 -14.58 18.79
N ASP A 161 15.94 -14.28 19.98
CA ASP A 161 15.80 -15.13 21.16
C ASP A 161 14.34 -15.22 21.61
N ALA A 162 13.61 -14.10 21.58
CA ALA A 162 12.18 -14.10 21.84
C ALA A 162 11.39 -14.94 20.83
N ARG A 163 11.83 -15.02 19.57
CA ARG A 163 11.20 -15.88 18.55
C ARG A 163 11.52 -17.35 18.78
N LYS A 164 12.76 -17.68 19.18
CA LYS A 164 13.17 -19.05 19.53
C LYS A 164 12.38 -19.55 20.75
N ALA A 165 12.23 -18.70 21.77
CA ALA A 165 11.52 -19.04 23.01
C ALA A 165 10.06 -19.44 22.80
N VAL A 166 9.38 -18.89 21.79
CA VAL A 166 7.97 -19.19 21.49
C VAL A 166 7.81 -20.10 20.27
N TYR A 167 8.90 -20.59 19.67
CA TYR A 167 8.85 -21.31 18.40
C TYR A 167 7.97 -22.56 18.48
N ASP A 168 8.18 -23.40 19.50
CA ASP A 168 7.44 -24.65 19.67
C ASP A 168 5.95 -24.40 19.90
N SER A 169 5.60 -23.42 20.75
CA SER A 169 4.21 -23.02 20.97
C SER A 169 3.54 -22.52 19.68
N VAL A 170 4.28 -21.77 18.84
CA VAL A 170 3.78 -21.36 17.52
C VAL A 170 3.55 -22.58 16.63
N GLN A 171 4.50 -23.52 16.55
CA GLN A 171 4.37 -24.70 15.70
C GLN A 171 3.20 -25.60 16.14
N GLU A 172 3.02 -25.80 17.43
CA GLU A 172 1.92 -26.61 17.98
C GLU A 172 0.56 -26.08 17.52
N ILE A 173 0.34 -24.77 17.61
CA ILE A 173 -0.91 -24.13 17.19
C ILE A 173 -1.09 -24.23 15.68
N LEU A 174 -0.02 -24.00 14.89
CA LEU A 174 -0.10 -24.11 13.44
C LEU A 174 -0.48 -25.53 13.01
N VAL A 175 0.19 -26.56 13.55
CA VAL A 175 -0.11 -27.96 13.24
C VAL A 175 -1.55 -28.31 13.64
N ARG A 176 -2.03 -27.81 14.78
CA ARG A 176 -3.43 -27.98 15.19
C ARG A 176 -4.39 -27.36 14.18
N TRP A 177 -4.14 -26.14 13.73
CA TRP A 177 -5.02 -25.47 12.76
C TRP A 177 -4.93 -26.05 11.35
N GLU A 178 -3.79 -26.62 10.94
CA GLU A 178 -3.65 -27.31 9.64
C GLU A 178 -4.45 -28.62 9.58
N LYS A 179 -4.63 -29.31 10.72
CA LYS A 179 -5.30 -30.61 10.77
C LYS A 179 -6.84 -30.54 10.77
N GLY A 180 -7.41 -29.39 11.13
CA GLY A 180 -8.87 -29.22 11.32
C GLY A 180 -9.31 -29.45 12.75
#